data_AF-A0AAP8KKI6-F1
#
_entry.id   AF-A0AAP8KKI6-F1
#
_cell.length_a   1.000
_cell.length_b   1.000
_cell.length_c   1.000
_cell.angle_alpha   90.00
_cell.angle_beta   90.00
_cell.angle_gamma   90.00
#
_symmetry.space_group_name_H-M   'P 1'
#
loop_
_entity.id
_entity.type
_entity.pdbx_description
1 polymer ?
#
loop_
_entity_poly.entity_id
_entity_poly.type
_entity_poly.pdbx_seq_one_letter_code
_entity_poly.pdbx_strand_id
1 'polypeptide(L)'
;KYAEVDVESIDNLANLRDVCMSEHVKFKVKKWIDETSANNDNKYKSEPLLELNDVCVQYSDYSNSVLNNVQLNVYRREMLSIVGHNGAGKSTLAKAICGFLDITGNIKFCNRGLNALSISE
;
A
#
# COMPACT_ATOMS: atom_id res chain seq x y z
N LYS A 1 -16.52 -7.58 20.49
CA LYS A 1 -15.44 -7.10 21.37
C LYS A 1 -14.43 -6.33 20.54
N TYR A 2 -14.51 -5.00 20.54
CA TYR A 2 -13.50 -4.12 19.94
C TYR A 2 -12.71 -3.49 21.10
N ALA A 3 -11.37 -3.51 21.03
CA ALA A 3 -10.48 -3.06 22.11
C ALA A 3 -10.76 -3.70 23.51
N GLU A 4 -11.33 -4.91 23.55
CA GLU A 4 -11.76 -5.58 24.81
C GLU A 4 -12.75 -4.75 25.66
N VAL A 5 -13.44 -3.81 25.02
CA VAL A 5 -14.55 -3.07 25.61
C VAL A 5 -15.84 -3.77 25.19
N ASP A 6 -16.73 -4.00 26.16
CA ASP A 6 -18.09 -4.42 25.89
C ASP A 6 -18.92 -3.20 25.49
N VAL A 7 -19.38 -3.19 24.24
CA VAL A 7 -20.06 -2.03 23.64
C VAL A 7 -21.45 -1.84 24.25
N GLU A 8 -22.07 -2.94 24.71
CA GLU A 8 -23.40 -2.93 25.33
C GLU A 8 -23.38 -2.33 26.74
N SER A 9 -22.21 -2.28 27.37
CA SER A 9 -22.00 -1.66 28.69
C SER A 9 -21.76 -0.15 28.63
N ILE A 10 -21.69 0.44 27.43
CA ILE A 10 -21.40 1.87 27.25
C ILE A 10 -22.70 2.62 27.01
N ASP A 11 -23.14 3.34 28.03
CA ASP A 11 -24.27 4.24 27.93
C ASP A 11 -23.99 5.39 26.95
N ASN A 12 -25.01 5.76 26.17
CA ASN A 12 -24.98 6.89 25.26
C ASN A 12 -23.79 6.89 24.26
N LEU A 13 -23.51 5.73 23.65
CA LEU A 13 -22.44 5.57 22.66
C LEU A 13 -22.53 6.55 21.47
N ALA A 14 -23.74 7.06 21.18
CA ALA A 14 -23.97 8.09 20.17
C ALA A 14 -23.29 9.44 20.51
N ASN A 15 -23.00 9.71 21.78
CA ASN A 15 -22.30 10.90 22.22
C ASN A 15 -20.85 10.59 22.60
N LEU A 16 -19.94 10.84 21.65
CA LEU A 16 -18.51 10.59 21.82
C LEU A 16 -17.89 11.32 23.02
N ARG A 17 -18.46 12.47 23.44
CA ARG A 17 -17.94 13.21 24.61
C ARG A 17 -18.20 12.46 25.92
N ASP A 18 -19.36 11.84 26.05
CA ASP A 18 -19.75 11.10 27.26
C ASP A 18 -18.96 9.79 27.36
N VAL A 19 -18.78 9.09 26.23
CA VAL A 19 -17.93 7.89 26.13
C VAL A 19 -16.48 8.19 26.54
N CYS A 20 -15.99 9.37 26.16
CA CYS A 20 -14.66 9.82 26.50
C CYS A 20 -14.53 10.12 28.00
N MET A 21 -15.60 10.37 28.76
CA MET A 21 -15.48 10.63 30.22
C MET A 21 -15.31 9.37 31.07
N SER A 22 -15.55 8.19 30.49
CA SER A 22 -15.27 6.91 31.16
C SER A 22 -13.77 6.60 31.14
N GLU A 23 -13.11 6.76 32.28
CA GLU A 23 -11.68 6.45 32.45
C GLU A 23 -11.32 5.02 32.04
N HIS A 24 -12.22 4.06 32.31
CA HIS A 24 -11.99 2.65 31.95
C HIS A 24 -12.03 2.42 30.43
N VAL A 25 -12.92 3.11 29.70
CA VAL A 25 -13.02 3.02 28.24
C VAL A 25 -11.82 3.73 27.59
N LYS A 26 -11.50 4.95 28.05
CA LYS A 26 -10.31 5.71 27.63
C LYS A 26 -9.04 4.87 27.75
N PHE A 27 -8.83 4.25 28.92
CA PHE A 27 -7.63 3.45 29.17
C PHE A 27 -7.52 2.26 28.21
N LYS A 28 -8.60 1.50 28.02
CA LYS A 28 -8.62 0.35 27.10
C LYS A 28 -8.40 0.76 25.65
N VAL A 29 -9.06 1.84 25.20
CA VAL A 29 -8.90 2.35 23.83
C VAL A 29 -7.47 2.86 23.60
N LYS A 30 -6.91 3.62 24.55
CA LYS A 30 -5.54 4.13 24.46
C LYS A 30 -4.52 2.99 24.44
N LYS A 31 -4.66 2.02 25.35
CA LYS A 31 -3.82 0.81 25.38
C LYS A 31 -3.90 0.04 24.06
N TRP A 32 -5.10 -0.14 23.50
CA TRP A 32 -5.28 -0.81 22.21
C TRP A 32 -4.61 -0.03 21.06
N ILE A 33 -4.70 1.30 21.04
CA ILE A 33 -4.01 2.14 20.04
C ILE A 33 -2.48 2.00 20.17
N ASP A 34 -1.95 2.08 21.39
CA ASP A 34 -0.52 1.99 21.68
C ASP A 34 0.04 0.60 21.30
N GLU A 35 -0.67 -0.47 21.68
CA GLU A 35 -0.33 -1.85 21.32
C GLU A 35 -0.47 -2.13 19.82
N THR A 36 -1.44 -1.49 19.15
CA THR A 36 -1.60 -1.60 17.70
C THR A 36 -0.48 -0.88 16.95
N SER A 37 0.00 0.25 17.48
CA SER A 37 1.10 1.02 16.89
C SER A 37 2.43 0.30 17.04
N ALA A 38 2.74 -0.23 18.23
CA ALA A 38 3.99 -0.97 18.47
C ALA A 38 4.07 -2.32 17.73
N ASN A 39 2.94 -2.95 17.41
CA ASN A 39 2.89 -4.21 16.67
C ASN A 39 2.95 -4.04 15.14
N ASN A 40 2.78 -2.83 14.59
CA ASN A 40 2.80 -2.65 13.13
C ASN A 40 4.22 -2.60 12.56
N ASP A 41 5.23 -2.18 13.33
CA ASP A 41 6.59 -1.99 12.80
C ASP A 41 7.38 -3.30 12.62
N ASN A 42 7.01 -4.38 13.32
CA ASN A 42 7.78 -5.65 13.32
C ASN A 42 7.01 -6.89 12.82
N LYS A 43 5.70 -6.80 12.57
CA LYS A 43 4.89 -7.95 12.14
C LYS A 43 4.89 -8.17 10.62
N TYR A 44 5.55 -7.30 9.87
CA TYR A 44 5.67 -7.35 8.40
C TYR A 44 7.12 -7.45 7.93
N LYS A 45 7.89 -8.42 8.45
CA LYS A 45 8.95 -9.06 7.62
C LYS A 45 8.25 -9.85 6.50
N SER A 46 7.55 -9.15 5.62
CA SER A 46 6.75 -9.73 4.56
C SER A 46 7.45 -9.49 3.24
N GLU A 47 7.47 -10.51 2.38
CA GLU A 47 7.83 -10.37 0.97
C GLU A 47 7.10 -9.16 0.35
N PRO A 48 7.75 -8.42 -0.56
CA PRO A 48 7.10 -7.33 -1.28
C PRO A 48 5.80 -7.81 -1.93
N LEU A 49 4.74 -7.01 -1.80
CA LEU A 49 3.49 -7.27 -2.50
C LEU A 49 3.64 -6.97 -4.00
N LEU A 50 4.36 -5.91 -4.32
CA LEU A 50 4.73 -5.50 -5.67
C LEU A 50 6.24 -5.28 -5.70
N GLU A 51 6.91 -5.90 -6.67
CA GLU A 51 8.36 -5.80 -6.89
C GLU A 51 8.61 -5.44 -8.35
N LEU A 52 9.37 -4.38 -8.59
CA LEU A 52 9.86 -3.96 -9.89
C LEU A 52 11.39 -4.08 -9.87
N ASN A 53 11.94 -4.87 -10.78
CA ASN A 53 13.38 -5.08 -10.93
C ASN A 53 13.81 -4.69 -12.34
N ASP A 54 14.66 -3.67 -12.42
CA ASP A 54 15.28 -3.13 -13.63
C ASP A 54 14.28 -2.81 -14.74
N VAL A 55 13.11 -2.27 -14.35
CA VAL A 55 12.00 -2.03 -15.28
C VAL A 55 12.33 -0.86 -16.20
N CYS A 56 12.30 -1.10 -17.50
CA CYS A 56 12.39 -0.05 -18.51
C CYS A 56 11.16 -0.05 -19.42
N VAL A 57 10.76 1.14 -19.89
CA VAL A 57 9.59 1.31 -20.76
C VAL A 57 9.91 2.28 -21.89
N GLN A 58 9.74 1.81 -23.12
CA GLN A 58 9.90 2.59 -24.33
C GLN A 58 8.66 2.42 -25.21
N TYR A 59 8.11 3.53 -25.70
CA TYR A 59 7.03 3.49 -26.68
C TYR A 59 7.62 3.33 -28.09
N SER A 60 6.91 2.62 -28.97
CA SER A 60 7.32 2.34 -30.35
C SER A 60 7.75 3.57 -31.15
N ASP A 61 7.08 4.69 -30.90
CA ASP A 61 7.23 5.91 -31.71
C ASP A 61 8.41 6.79 -31.25
N TYR A 62 9.10 6.38 -30.18
CA TYR A 62 10.16 7.16 -29.55
C TYR A 62 11.47 6.36 -29.50
N SER A 63 12.57 7.01 -29.85
CA SER A 63 13.91 6.42 -29.77
C SER A 63 14.43 6.30 -28.33
N ASN A 64 13.88 7.10 -27.42
CA ASN A 64 14.33 7.18 -26.04
C ASN A 64 13.35 6.46 -25.11
N SER A 65 13.91 5.71 -24.16
CA SER A 65 13.15 5.08 -23.10
C SER A 65 12.62 6.12 -22.10
N VAL A 66 11.33 6.02 -21.78
CA VAL A 66 10.60 6.93 -20.88
C VAL A 66 10.86 6.60 -19.41
N LEU A 67 11.04 5.31 -19.09
CA LEU A 67 11.43 4.83 -17.77
C LEU A 67 12.69 4.00 -17.91
N ASN A 68 13.70 4.30 -17.10
CA ASN A 68 14.99 3.61 -17.16
C ASN A 68 15.33 3.04 -15.80
N ASN A 69 15.53 1.73 -15.74
CA ASN A 69 16.01 1.01 -14.57
C ASN A 69 15.21 1.29 -13.29
N VAL A 70 13.88 1.22 -13.36
CA VAL A 70 13.03 1.45 -12.20
C VAL A 70 13.11 0.25 -11.27
N GLN A 71 13.54 0.50 -10.03
CA GLN A 71 13.57 -0.45 -8.92
C GLN A 71 12.63 0.03 -7.82
N LEU A 72 11.64 -0.79 -7.44
CA LEU A 72 10.63 -0.43 -6.45
C LEU A 72 10.09 -1.68 -5.76
N ASN A 73 10.04 -1.63 -4.43
CA ASN A 73 9.36 -2.63 -3.61
C ASN A 73 8.24 -1.95 -2.84
N VAL A 74 7.02 -2.48 -2.95
CA VAL A 74 5.85 -2.01 -2.20
C VAL A 74 5.35 -3.15 -1.33
N TYR A 75 5.21 -2.90 -0.04
CA TYR A 75 4.81 -3.89 0.94
C TYR A 75 3.30 -3.86 1.20
N ARG A 76 2.78 -4.95 1.78
CA ARG A 76 1.37 -5.00 2.17
C ARG A 76 1.06 -3.87 3.15
N ARG A 77 -0.06 -3.19 2.94
CA ARG A 77 -0.55 -2.05 3.74
C ARG A 77 0.27 -0.76 3.59
N GLU A 78 1.22 -0.72 2.65
CA GLU A 78 1.93 0.51 2.31
C GLU A 78 1.07 1.41 1.41
N MET A 79 1.11 2.71 1.67
CA MET A 79 0.51 3.72 0.80
C MET A 79 1.62 4.48 0.08
N LEU A 80 1.83 4.14 -1.20
CA LEU A 80 2.84 4.77 -2.05
C LEU A 80 2.24 5.91 -2.89
N SER A 81 2.95 7.03 -2.99
CA SER A 81 2.62 8.13 -3.89
C SER A 81 3.73 8.37 -4.91
N ILE A 82 3.38 8.52 -6.19
CA ILE A 82 4.32 8.81 -7.28
C ILE A 82 4.25 10.30 -7.61
N VAL A 83 5.34 11.03 -7.39
CA VAL A 83 5.42 12.49 -7.60
C VAL A 83 6.54 12.85 -8.59
N GLY A 84 6.44 14.01 -9.23
CA GLY A 84 7.39 14.47 -10.24
C GLY A 84 6.77 15.43 -11.24
N HIS A 85 7.59 16.12 -12.03
CA HIS A 85 7.15 17.10 -13.02
C HIS A 85 6.31 16.47 -14.15
N ASN A 86 5.64 17.30 -14.96
CA ASN A 86 4.94 16.83 -16.15
C ASN A 86 5.94 16.18 -17.12
N GLY A 87 5.59 15.01 -17.66
CA GLY A 87 6.48 14.23 -18.53
C GLY A 87 7.48 13.32 -17.80
N ALA A 88 7.57 13.33 -16.47
CA ALA A 88 8.50 12.47 -15.71
C ALA A 88 8.20 10.95 -15.76
N GLY A 89 7.18 10.51 -16.50
CA GLY A 89 6.84 9.09 -16.64
C GLY A 89 5.91 8.52 -15.55
N LYS A 90 5.31 9.33 -14.67
CA LYS A 90 4.40 8.87 -13.60
C LYS A 90 3.25 8.00 -14.10
N SER A 91 2.49 8.49 -15.10
CA SER A 91 1.39 7.74 -15.70
C SER A 91 1.88 6.53 -16.49
N THR A 92 3.09 6.60 -17.06
CA THR A 92 3.74 5.46 -17.72
C THR A 92 4.05 4.36 -16.72
N LEU A 93 4.58 4.70 -15.54
CA LEU A 93 4.88 3.74 -14.48
C LEU A 93 3.60 3.07 -13.96
N ALA A 94 2.54 3.86 -13.75
CA ALA A 94 1.24 3.32 -13.35
C ALA A 94 0.68 2.33 -14.39
N LYS A 95 0.75 2.67 -15.68
CA LYS A 95 0.31 1.77 -16.77
C LYS A 95 1.16 0.50 -16.86
N ALA A 96 2.48 0.60 -16.67
CA ALA A 96 3.38 -0.55 -16.66
C ALA A 96 3.07 -1.51 -15.49
N ILE A 97 2.83 -0.98 -14.29
CA ILE A 97 2.42 -1.77 -13.12
C ILE A 97 1.10 -2.51 -13.38
N CYS A 98 0.17 -1.89 -14.11
CA CYS A 98 -1.10 -2.52 -14.48
C CYS A 98 -1.00 -3.49 -15.68
N GLY A 99 0.19 -3.69 -16.26
CA GLY A 99 0.38 -4.58 -17.41
C GLY A 99 -0.12 -4.04 -18.75
N PHE A 100 -0.32 -2.72 -18.89
CA PHE A 100 -0.81 -2.11 -20.14
C PHE A 100 0.28 -1.75 -21.16
N LEU A 101 1.55 -1.92 -20.80
CA LEU A 101 2.69 -1.53 -21.64
C LEU A 101 3.69 -2.66 -21.68
N ASP A 102 4.36 -2.81 -22.83
CA ASP A 102 5.53 -3.64 -22.93
C ASP A 102 6.67 -3.05 -22.09
N ILE A 103 7.32 -3.92 -21.34
CA ILE A 103 8.43 -3.57 -20.45
C ILE A 103 9.60 -4.51 -20.69
N THR A 104 10.81 -4.03 -20.41
CA THR A 104 11.95 -4.90 -20.13
C THR A 104 12.21 -4.93 -18.63
N GLY A 105 12.86 -5.98 -18.14
CA GLY A 105 13.01 -6.24 -16.71
C GLY A 105 11.91 -7.17 -16.18
N ASN A 106 11.60 -7.07 -14.89
CA ASN A 106 10.62 -7.95 -14.24
C ASN A 106 9.73 -7.18 -13.27
N ILE A 107 8.42 -7.43 -13.36
CA ILE A 107 7.45 -7.00 -12.34
C ILE A 107 6.79 -8.23 -11.74
N LYS A 108 6.75 -8.31 -10.40
CA LYS A 108 6.00 -9.33 -9.67
C LYS A 108 4.91 -8.71 -8.81
N PHE A 109 3.75 -9.35 -8.80
CA PHE A 109 2.68 -9.07 -7.86
C PHE A 109 2.35 -10.34 -7.07
N CYS A 110 2.34 -10.26 -5.74
CA CYS A 110 2.20 -11.42 -4.86
C CYS A 110 3.20 -12.56 -5.19
N ASN A 111 4.46 -12.22 -5.46
CA ASN A 111 5.52 -13.17 -5.87
C ASN A 111 5.21 -13.95 -7.18
N ARG A 112 4.33 -13.43 -8.03
CA ARG A 112 4.03 -13.96 -9.36
C ARG A 112 4.35 -12.92 -10.42
N GLY A 113 5.00 -13.33 -11.51
CA GLY A 113 5.30 -12.42 -12.62
C GLY A 113 4.01 -11.85 -13.23
N LEU A 114 4.01 -10.54 -13.50
CA LEU A 114 2.84 -9.83 -14.02
C LEU A 114 2.44 -10.31 -15.43
N ASN A 115 3.37 -10.84 -16.21
CA ASN A 115 3.10 -11.45 -17.52
C ASN A 115 2.11 -12.63 -17.43
N ALA A 116 2.02 -13.30 -16.27
CA ALA A 116 1.07 -14.39 -16.03
C ALA A 116 -0.31 -13.92 -15.55
N LEU A 117 -0.50 -12.61 -15.36
CA LEU A 117 -1.70 -12.00 -14.78
C LEU A 117 -2.23 -10.82 -15.61
N SER A 118 -1.63 -10.52 -16.77
CA SER A 118 -2.05 -9.39 -17.59
C SER A 118 -3.48 -9.60 -18.10
N ILE A 119 -4.27 -8.52 -18.05
CA ILE A 119 -5.66 -8.48 -18.53
C ILE A 119 -5.71 -8.23 -20.05
N SER A 120 -4.58 -7.94 -20.68
CA SER A 120 -4.47 -7.83 -22.14
C SER A 120 -4.46 -9.22 -22.79
N GLU A 121 -5.64 -9.74 -23.08
CA GLU A 121 -5.86 -10.71 -24.17
C GLU A 121 -5.96 -10.00 -25.52
#